data_AF-A0A968D1G7-F1
#
_entry.id   AF-A0A968D1G7-F1
#
_cell.length_a   1.000
_cell.length_b   1.000
_cell.length_c   1.000
_cell.angle_alpha   90.00
_cell.angle_beta   90.00
_cell.angle_gamma   90.00
#
_symmetry.space_group_name_H-M   'P 1'
#
loop_
_entity.id
_entity.type
_entity.pdbx_description
1 polymer ?
#
loop_
_entity_poly.entity_id
_entity_poly.type
_entity_poly.pdbx_seq_one_letter_code
_entity_poly.pdbx_strand_id
1 'polypeptide(L)'
;ESYEDHPEGVQFLLLQGHLNGGCKGTVGDVLTVDSGYRKAIETALGEAAVSLIVEETEQALQCIELLKSQDKGPVTFFPLDRFANGNKSSTADRFSIEGADGIIDWADRLVKCNSDFQPMVESLLGDYLIVSDMKTARKHANKLRNHRISLITLNGETVSTWGPIKGGKNGATDAGVVGRKALVEELKTKTNDISKQLQAEDSRHEDLKNKYQQECEAEVAMSKDIKTVESKLSDLEIQLAQLHFESRKEVESRERLLKERDTHLESRRVLQEKIQSIAPSLEELKKSRAQTDAALLEVSNELQELETRLDGSRAVVQDSRVKLVDLKSEERHLQ
;
A
#
# COMPACT_ATOMS: atom_id res chain seq x y z
N GLU A 1 -24.96 -28.23 27.73
CA GLU A 1 -26.25 -27.66 27.28
C GLU A 1 -26.97 -27.16 28.52
N SER A 2 -27.40 -25.90 28.57
CA SER A 2 -28.20 -25.45 29.72
C SER A 2 -29.64 -25.83 29.44
N TYR A 3 -30.17 -26.80 30.19
CA TYR A 3 -31.56 -27.24 30.11
C TYR A 3 -32.50 -26.28 30.86
N GLU A 4 -32.08 -25.03 31.10
CA GLU A 4 -32.77 -24.01 31.90
C GLU A 4 -34.23 -23.76 31.52
N ASP A 5 -34.59 -23.97 30.25
CA ASP A 5 -35.96 -23.75 29.75
C ASP A 5 -36.89 -24.97 29.89
N HIS A 6 -36.38 -26.11 30.36
CA HIS A 6 -37.18 -27.32 30.56
C HIS A 6 -37.79 -27.37 31.96
N PRO A 7 -38.93 -28.05 32.17
CA PRO A 7 -39.47 -28.30 33.50
C PRO A 7 -38.46 -29.06 34.40
N GLU A 8 -38.51 -28.82 35.72
CA GLU A 8 -37.54 -29.38 36.69
C GLU A 8 -37.34 -30.91 36.55
N GLY A 9 -38.42 -31.67 36.35
CA GLY A 9 -38.33 -33.13 36.18
C GLY A 9 -37.59 -33.54 34.91
N VAL A 10 -37.76 -32.80 33.82
CA VAL A 10 -37.06 -33.03 32.54
C VAL A 10 -35.58 -32.69 32.68
N GLN A 11 -35.26 -31.56 33.31
CA GLN A 11 -33.88 -31.17 33.61
C GLN A 11 -33.17 -32.23 34.44
N PHE A 12 -33.82 -32.69 35.51
CA PHE A 12 -33.26 -33.68 36.42
C PHE A 12 -32.91 -34.98 35.69
N LEU A 13 -33.80 -35.51 34.85
CA LEU A 13 -33.56 -36.74 34.11
C LEU A 13 -32.48 -36.60 33.01
N LEU A 14 -32.41 -35.44 32.34
CA LEU A 14 -31.41 -35.19 31.30
C LEU A 14 -30.00 -34.94 31.88
N LEU A 15 -29.89 -34.29 33.05
CA LEU A 15 -28.61 -33.98 33.70
C LEU A 15 -28.00 -35.16 34.44
N GLN A 16 -28.84 -35.99 35.07
CA GLN A 16 -28.37 -37.10 35.89
C GLN A 16 -27.90 -38.30 35.05
N GLY A 17 -28.20 -38.38 33.75
CA GLY A 17 -27.76 -39.48 32.89
C GLY A 17 -28.28 -40.86 33.31
N HIS A 18 -29.27 -40.92 34.22
CA HIS A 18 -29.84 -42.18 34.76
C HIS A 18 -30.70 -42.93 33.74
N LEU A 19 -30.89 -42.35 32.56
CA LEU A 19 -31.37 -43.01 31.37
C LEU A 19 -30.17 -43.68 30.72
N ASN A 20 -29.83 -44.90 31.14
CA ASN A 20 -28.80 -45.76 30.54
C ASN A 20 -29.07 -45.97 29.03
N GLY A 21 -28.70 -45.02 28.18
CA GLY A 21 -28.83 -45.08 26.71
C GLY A 21 -30.26 -45.04 26.14
N GLY A 22 -31.30 -45.16 26.97
CA GLY A 22 -32.70 -45.30 26.52
C GLY A 22 -33.42 -44.00 26.17
N CYS A 23 -32.96 -42.84 26.65
CA CYS A 23 -33.59 -41.56 26.31
C CYS A 23 -32.99 -40.97 25.04
N LYS A 24 -33.84 -40.63 24.07
CA LYS A 24 -33.44 -40.04 22.79
C LYS A 24 -33.50 -38.51 22.77
N GLY A 25 -33.71 -37.88 23.93
CA GLY A 25 -33.87 -36.43 24.08
C GLY A 25 -35.34 -36.00 24.15
N THR A 26 -35.59 -34.70 24.00
CA THR A 26 -36.96 -34.18 23.96
C THR A 26 -37.55 -34.25 22.55
N VAL A 27 -38.88 -34.19 22.44
CA VAL A 27 -39.54 -34.11 21.12
C VAL A 27 -39.07 -32.87 20.34
N GLY A 28 -38.95 -31.71 20.97
CA GLY A 28 -38.46 -30.50 20.29
C GLY A 28 -37.03 -30.59 19.77
N ASP A 29 -36.18 -31.40 20.42
CA ASP A 29 -34.77 -31.58 20.06
C ASP A 29 -34.58 -32.47 18.82
N VAL A 30 -35.42 -33.48 18.63
CA VAL A 30 -35.30 -34.43 17.52
C VAL A 30 -35.90 -33.92 16.21
N LEU A 31 -36.59 -32.79 16.25
CA LEU A 31 -37.28 -32.17 15.13
C LEU A 31 -36.50 -31.00 14.57
N THR A 32 -36.35 -30.98 13.25
CA THR A 32 -35.79 -29.86 12.49
C THR A 32 -36.90 -29.20 11.68
N VAL A 33 -37.05 -27.89 11.82
CA VAL A 33 -38.14 -27.11 11.20
C VAL A 33 -37.57 -25.82 10.65
N ASP A 34 -38.02 -25.43 9.46
CA ASP A 34 -37.68 -24.13 8.87
C ASP A 34 -38.22 -22.99 9.74
N SER A 35 -37.46 -21.89 9.81
CA SER A 35 -37.75 -20.76 10.70
C SER A 35 -39.15 -20.16 10.50
N GLY A 36 -39.65 -20.16 9.27
CA GLY A 36 -40.98 -19.65 8.92
C GLY A 36 -42.14 -20.43 9.55
N TYR A 37 -41.95 -21.71 9.90
CA TYR A 37 -43.00 -22.57 10.44
C TYR A 37 -42.83 -22.89 11.92
N ARG A 38 -41.66 -22.55 12.50
CA ARG A 38 -41.29 -22.93 13.86
C ARG A 38 -42.37 -22.61 14.90
N LYS A 39 -42.92 -21.40 14.86
CA LYS A 39 -43.95 -20.95 15.81
C LYS A 39 -45.26 -21.74 15.67
N ALA A 40 -45.64 -22.08 14.44
CA ALA A 40 -46.84 -22.87 14.18
C ALA A 40 -46.66 -24.31 14.67
N ILE A 41 -45.50 -24.93 14.40
CA ILE A 41 -45.18 -26.29 14.87
C ILE A 41 -45.05 -26.34 16.39
N GLU A 42 -44.43 -25.33 17.01
CA GLU A 42 -44.34 -25.22 18.46
C GLU A 42 -45.73 -25.10 19.10
N THR A 43 -46.62 -24.33 18.49
CA THR A 43 -48.01 -24.23 18.94
C THR A 43 -48.75 -25.56 18.80
N ALA A 44 -48.47 -26.32 17.74
CA ALA A 44 -49.05 -27.65 17.52
C ALA A 44 -48.60 -28.65 18.60
N LEU A 45 -47.29 -28.67 18.90
CA LEU A 45 -46.70 -29.57 19.90
C LEU A 45 -47.09 -29.17 21.34
N GLY A 46 -47.11 -27.88 21.65
CA GLY A 46 -47.37 -27.39 23.01
C GLY A 46 -46.42 -28.04 24.03
N GLU A 47 -47.00 -28.61 25.10
CA GLU A 47 -46.23 -29.31 26.15
C GLU A 47 -45.52 -30.58 25.65
N ALA A 48 -45.97 -31.17 24.53
CA ALA A 48 -45.30 -32.31 23.93
C ALA A 48 -43.86 -31.95 23.51
N ALA A 49 -43.59 -30.69 23.16
CA ALA A 49 -42.26 -30.24 22.73
C ALA A 49 -41.16 -30.48 23.78
N VAL A 50 -41.48 -30.41 25.07
CA VAL A 50 -40.53 -30.63 26.18
C VAL A 50 -40.57 -32.05 26.75
N SER A 51 -41.44 -32.91 26.21
CA SER A 51 -41.60 -34.29 26.68
C SER A 51 -40.43 -35.16 26.24
N LEU A 52 -40.11 -36.18 27.02
CA LEU A 52 -38.96 -37.06 26.80
C LEU A 52 -39.32 -38.25 25.92
N ILE A 53 -38.42 -38.61 25.01
CA ILE A 53 -38.55 -39.78 24.14
C ILE A 53 -37.77 -40.94 24.75
N VAL A 54 -38.41 -42.09 24.90
CA VAL A 54 -37.79 -43.34 25.39
C VAL A 54 -38.04 -44.48 24.41
N GLU A 55 -37.22 -45.52 24.43
CA GLU A 55 -37.39 -46.66 23.50
C GLU A 55 -38.59 -47.53 23.91
N GLU A 56 -38.71 -47.84 25.20
CA GLU A 56 -39.72 -48.78 25.72
C GLU A 56 -40.55 -48.19 26.87
N THR A 57 -41.79 -48.68 27.00
CA THR A 57 -42.71 -48.28 28.07
C THR A 57 -42.14 -48.53 29.46
N GLU A 58 -41.41 -49.64 29.66
CA GLU A 58 -40.80 -49.98 30.96
C GLU A 58 -39.78 -48.92 31.42
N GLN A 59 -39.04 -48.33 30.48
CA GLN A 59 -38.07 -47.27 30.80
C GLN A 59 -38.78 -46.02 31.34
N ALA A 60 -39.93 -45.65 30.77
CA ALA A 60 -40.73 -44.53 31.28
C ALA A 60 -41.21 -44.79 32.72
N LEU A 61 -41.68 -46.01 33.02
CA LEU A 61 -42.18 -46.37 34.35
C LEU A 61 -41.07 -46.30 35.41
N GLN A 62 -39.88 -46.82 35.10
CA GLN A 62 -38.71 -46.72 35.98
C GLN A 62 -38.34 -45.26 36.25
N CYS A 63 -38.38 -44.40 35.24
CA CYS A 63 -38.11 -42.98 35.41
C CYS A 63 -39.15 -42.27 36.29
N ILE A 64 -40.42 -42.67 36.20
CA ILE A 64 -41.48 -42.13 37.05
C ILE A 64 -41.26 -42.53 38.52
N GLU A 65 -40.89 -43.78 38.81
CA GLU A 65 -40.53 -44.20 40.16
C GLU A 65 -39.34 -43.41 40.70
N LEU A 66 -38.35 -43.17 39.86
CA LEU A 66 -37.18 -42.40 40.21
C LEU A 66 -37.53 -40.93 40.51
N LEU A 67 -38.32 -40.28 39.65
CA LEU A 67 -38.84 -38.92 39.88
C LEU A 67 -39.60 -38.82 41.20
N LYS A 68 -40.44 -39.81 41.54
CA LYS A 68 -41.16 -39.87 42.82
C LYS A 68 -40.21 -40.04 44.01
N SER A 69 -39.21 -40.91 43.88
CA SER A 69 -38.25 -41.16 44.96
C SER A 69 -37.38 -39.93 45.29
N GLN A 70 -37.19 -39.04 44.31
CA GLN A 70 -36.36 -37.83 44.42
C GLN A 70 -37.19 -36.54 44.54
N ASP A 71 -38.51 -36.66 44.70
CA ASP A 71 -39.48 -35.55 44.79
C ASP A 71 -39.32 -34.52 43.66
N LYS A 72 -39.26 -35.00 42.42
CA LYS A 72 -39.07 -34.19 41.20
C LYS A 72 -40.38 -33.98 40.45
N GLY A 73 -40.45 -32.85 39.76
CA GLY A 73 -41.64 -32.43 39.02
C GLY A 73 -42.11 -33.44 37.95
N PRO A 74 -43.38 -33.33 37.52
CA PRO A 74 -43.97 -34.25 36.55
C PRO A 74 -43.28 -34.16 35.18
N VAL A 75 -43.21 -35.31 34.50
CA VAL A 75 -42.65 -35.44 33.15
C VAL A 75 -43.54 -36.31 32.29
N THR A 76 -43.75 -35.90 31.04
CA THR A 76 -44.44 -36.68 30.02
C THR A 76 -43.42 -37.44 29.18
N PHE A 77 -43.71 -38.71 28.91
CA PHE A 77 -42.86 -39.61 28.13
C PHE A 77 -43.55 -40.10 26.86
N PHE A 78 -42.78 -40.21 25.78
CA PHE A 78 -43.19 -40.77 24.49
C PHE A 78 -42.38 -42.03 24.20
N PRO A 79 -42.88 -43.21 24.60
CA PRO A 79 -42.21 -44.49 24.36
C PRO A 79 -42.44 -44.97 22.91
N LEU A 80 -41.36 -45.26 22.19
CA LEU A 80 -41.40 -45.56 20.74
C LEU A 80 -42.11 -46.88 20.41
N ASP A 81 -41.98 -47.88 21.26
CA ASP A 81 -42.69 -49.17 21.19
C ASP A 81 -44.22 -49.02 21.03
N ARG A 82 -44.81 -47.99 21.64
CA ARG A 82 -46.25 -47.68 21.56
C ARG A 82 -46.68 -47.15 20.19
N PHE A 83 -45.76 -46.58 19.42
CA PHE A 83 -46.02 -46.06 18.08
C PHE A 83 -45.71 -47.08 16.98
N ALA A 84 -44.82 -48.06 17.25
CA ALA A 84 -44.43 -49.10 16.30
C ALA A 84 -45.58 -50.08 15.96
N ASN A 85 -46.48 -50.35 16.89
CA ASN A 85 -47.54 -51.37 16.75
C ASN A 85 -48.86 -50.83 16.18
N GLY A 86 -48.78 -50.04 15.11
CA GLY A 86 -49.90 -49.93 14.16
C GLY A 86 -51.11 -49.13 14.60
N ASN A 87 -50.99 -48.21 15.57
CA ASN A 87 -51.99 -47.15 15.71
C ASN A 87 -51.73 -46.12 14.61
N LYS A 88 -52.00 -46.50 13.35
CA LYS A 88 -51.93 -45.60 12.21
C LYS A 88 -52.77 -44.38 12.58
N SER A 89 -52.08 -43.24 12.69
CA SER A 89 -52.71 -41.93 12.79
C SER A 89 -53.79 -41.82 11.72
N SER A 90 -54.78 -40.97 11.96
CA SER A 90 -55.96 -40.62 11.14
C SER A 90 -55.65 -40.20 9.69
N THR A 91 -54.41 -40.37 9.23
CA THR A 91 -53.89 -39.99 7.91
C THR A 91 -54.66 -40.62 6.75
N ALA A 92 -55.31 -41.77 6.99
CA ALA A 92 -56.18 -42.45 6.03
C ALA A 92 -57.42 -41.62 5.64
N ASP A 93 -57.87 -40.69 6.51
CA ASP A 93 -59.03 -39.82 6.28
C ASP A 93 -58.62 -38.38 5.89
N ARG A 94 -57.33 -38.15 5.53
CA ARG A 94 -56.88 -36.84 5.06
C ARG A 94 -57.48 -36.52 3.70
N PHE A 95 -58.15 -35.39 3.63
CA PHE A 95 -58.62 -34.83 2.36
C PHE A 95 -57.45 -34.19 1.60
N SER A 96 -57.54 -34.16 0.27
CA SER A 96 -56.56 -33.44 -0.55
C SER A 96 -56.64 -31.94 -0.26
N ILE A 97 -55.50 -31.35 0.03
CA ILE A 97 -55.33 -29.91 0.25
C ILE A 97 -54.94 -29.18 -1.04
N GLU A 98 -54.79 -29.89 -2.16
CA GLU A 98 -54.41 -29.30 -3.45
C GLU A 98 -55.46 -28.31 -3.95
N GLY A 99 -55.04 -27.08 -4.23
CA GLY A 99 -55.92 -26.00 -4.69
C GLY A 99 -56.72 -25.30 -3.59
N ALA A 100 -56.52 -25.65 -2.32
CA ALA A 100 -57.17 -24.98 -1.20
C ALA A 100 -56.46 -23.65 -0.86
N ASP A 101 -57.09 -22.54 -1.26
CA ASP A 101 -56.58 -21.19 -1.04
C ASP A 101 -56.25 -20.91 0.45
N GLY A 102 -55.00 -20.50 0.70
CA GLY A 102 -54.45 -20.14 2.01
C GLY A 102 -54.00 -21.31 2.92
N ILE A 103 -54.13 -22.56 2.48
CA ILE A 103 -53.58 -23.73 3.19
C ILE A 103 -52.12 -23.93 2.78
N ILE A 104 -51.22 -24.10 3.75
CA ILE A 104 -49.79 -24.30 3.51
C ILE A 104 -49.49 -25.80 3.36
N ASP A 105 -49.54 -26.55 4.46
CA ASP A 105 -49.43 -28.02 4.44
C ASP A 105 -49.83 -28.57 5.83
N TRP A 106 -49.84 -29.90 5.95
CA TRP A 106 -49.92 -30.60 7.24
C TRP A 106 -48.65 -30.40 8.06
N ALA A 107 -48.80 -30.25 9.37
CA ALA A 107 -47.70 -29.91 10.27
C ALA A 107 -46.60 -30.99 10.29
N ASP A 108 -46.96 -32.27 10.18
CA ASP A 108 -46.01 -33.40 10.12
C ASP A 108 -45.09 -33.35 8.90
N ARG A 109 -45.57 -32.82 7.76
CA ARG A 109 -44.79 -32.68 6.52
C ARG A 109 -43.82 -31.51 6.52
N LEU A 110 -44.04 -30.53 7.39
CA LEU A 110 -43.19 -29.33 7.52
C LEU A 110 -42.02 -29.55 8.49
N VAL A 111 -41.89 -30.76 9.04
CA VAL A 111 -40.86 -31.13 10.01
C VAL A 111 -39.99 -32.25 9.45
N LYS A 112 -38.68 -32.18 9.74
CA LYS A 112 -37.69 -33.22 9.40
C LYS A 112 -37.22 -33.91 10.68
N CYS A 113 -37.18 -35.24 10.65
CA CYS A 113 -36.68 -36.07 11.75
C CYS A 113 -36.13 -37.40 11.23
N ASN A 114 -35.44 -38.17 12.09
CA ASN A 114 -35.00 -39.54 11.77
C ASN A 114 -36.22 -40.45 11.53
N SER A 115 -36.08 -41.45 10.64
CA SER A 115 -37.14 -42.41 10.28
C SER A 115 -37.76 -43.10 11.50
N ASP A 116 -36.96 -43.35 12.53
CA ASP A 116 -37.38 -44.04 13.75
C ASP A 116 -38.42 -43.22 14.55
N PHE A 117 -38.44 -41.90 14.38
CA PHE A 117 -39.37 -41.00 15.06
C PHE A 117 -40.61 -40.66 14.22
N GLN A 118 -40.65 -41.03 12.94
CA GLN A 118 -41.75 -40.68 12.03
C GLN A 118 -43.14 -41.07 12.55
N PRO A 119 -43.36 -42.30 13.10
CA PRO A 119 -44.67 -42.67 13.64
C PRO A 119 -45.13 -41.78 14.80
N MET A 120 -44.21 -41.31 15.63
CA MET A 120 -44.51 -40.37 16.72
C MET A 120 -44.87 -38.99 16.15
N VAL A 121 -44.11 -38.51 15.17
CA VAL A 121 -44.36 -37.22 14.52
C VAL A 121 -45.72 -37.21 13.82
N GLU A 122 -46.07 -38.26 13.08
CA GLU A 122 -47.39 -38.40 12.45
C GLU A 122 -48.53 -38.45 13.47
N SER A 123 -48.31 -39.05 14.65
CA SER A 123 -49.31 -39.09 15.72
C SER A 123 -49.46 -37.74 16.43
N LEU A 124 -48.38 -36.98 16.59
CA LEU A 124 -48.39 -35.70 17.30
C LEU A 124 -48.82 -34.53 16.42
N LEU A 125 -48.45 -34.55 15.14
CA LEU A 125 -48.65 -33.43 14.22
C LEU A 125 -49.67 -33.73 13.11
N GLY A 126 -50.13 -34.97 12.99
CA GLY A 126 -50.97 -35.40 11.86
C GLY A 126 -52.38 -34.82 11.83
N ASP A 127 -52.89 -34.29 12.95
CA ASP A 127 -54.21 -33.65 13.05
C ASP A 127 -54.12 -32.11 12.89
N TYR A 128 -52.92 -31.57 12.62
CA TYR A 128 -52.68 -30.13 12.56
C TYR A 128 -52.42 -29.67 11.12
N LEU A 129 -53.16 -28.64 10.71
CA LEU A 129 -53.08 -28.06 9.38
C LEU A 129 -52.59 -26.61 9.46
N ILE A 130 -51.49 -26.31 8.78
CA ILE A 130 -50.89 -24.98 8.82
C ILE A 130 -51.51 -24.09 7.73
N VAL A 131 -51.89 -22.88 8.10
CA VAL A 131 -52.55 -21.90 7.21
C VAL A 131 -51.88 -20.52 7.31
N SER A 132 -52.10 -19.68 6.30
CA SER A 132 -51.52 -18.33 6.23
C SER A 132 -51.98 -17.41 7.37
N ASP A 133 -53.27 -17.40 7.67
CA ASP A 133 -53.90 -16.40 8.53
C ASP A 133 -55.20 -16.89 9.19
N MET A 134 -55.69 -16.12 10.16
CA MET A 134 -56.87 -16.46 10.96
C MET A 134 -58.19 -16.47 10.17
N LYS A 135 -58.31 -15.66 9.11
CA LYS A 135 -59.52 -15.65 8.27
C LYS A 135 -59.61 -16.98 7.50
N THR A 136 -58.48 -17.40 6.97
CA THR A 136 -58.30 -18.68 6.29
C THR A 136 -58.55 -19.86 7.24
N ALA A 137 -57.99 -19.81 8.46
CA ALA A 137 -58.23 -20.81 9.51
C ALA A 137 -59.73 -20.97 9.78
N ARG A 138 -60.46 -19.87 10.00
CA ARG A 138 -61.91 -19.90 10.28
C ARG A 138 -62.74 -20.40 9.09
N LYS A 139 -62.38 -19.99 7.86
CA LYS A 139 -63.07 -20.40 6.62
C LYS A 139 -63.00 -21.92 6.47
N HIS A 140 -61.82 -22.50 6.62
CA HIS A 140 -61.61 -23.94 6.45
C HIS A 140 -62.09 -24.75 7.65
N ALA A 141 -61.94 -24.25 8.88
CA ALA A 141 -62.51 -24.89 10.08
C ALA A 141 -64.02 -25.14 9.95
N ASN A 142 -64.76 -24.18 9.38
CA ASN A 142 -66.20 -24.33 9.16
C ASN A 142 -66.55 -25.37 8.10
N LYS A 143 -65.73 -25.50 7.05
CA LYS A 143 -65.94 -26.50 5.98
C LYS A 143 -65.60 -27.91 6.45
N LEU A 144 -64.61 -28.03 7.32
CA LEU A 144 -64.02 -29.29 7.76
C LEU A 144 -64.57 -29.75 9.12
N ARG A 145 -65.77 -29.30 9.52
CA ARG A 145 -66.40 -29.63 10.81
C ARG A 145 -66.56 -31.14 11.06
N ASN A 146 -66.61 -31.94 10.00
CA ASN A 146 -66.72 -33.39 10.09
C ASN A 146 -65.37 -34.09 10.33
N HIS A 147 -64.26 -33.36 10.24
CA HIS A 147 -62.92 -33.87 10.52
C HIS A 147 -62.44 -33.33 11.86
N ARG A 148 -61.73 -34.15 12.63
CA ARG A 148 -61.16 -33.74 13.92
C ARG A 148 -59.76 -33.18 13.72
N ILE A 149 -59.67 -31.92 13.27
CA ILE A 149 -58.39 -31.26 12.96
C ILE A 149 -58.30 -29.87 13.60
N SER A 150 -57.08 -29.42 13.82
CA SER A 150 -56.77 -28.08 14.29
C SER A 150 -56.03 -27.29 13.22
N LEU A 151 -56.57 -26.13 12.85
CA LEU A 151 -55.92 -25.21 11.93
C LEU A 151 -55.06 -24.23 12.70
N ILE A 152 -53.80 -24.06 12.31
CA ILE A 152 -52.83 -23.20 12.99
C ILE A 152 -52.26 -22.18 12.01
N THR A 153 -52.29 -20.90 12.40
CA THR A 153 -51.68 -19.82 11.61
C THR A 153 -50.16 -19.80 11.79
N LEU A 154 -49.43 -19.20 10.84
CA LEU A 154 -47.97 -18.98 10.99
C LEU A 154 -47.59 -18.24 12.28
N ASN A 155 -48.53 -17.44 12.83
CA ASN A 155 -48.33 -16.70 14.07
C ASN A 155 -48.65 -17.50 15.35
N GLY A 156 -49.11 -18.75 15.23
CA GLY A 156 -49.44 -19.62 16.37
C GLY A 156 -50.86 -19.46 16.92
N GLU A 157 -51.78 -18.86 16.15
CA GLU A 157 -53.20 -18.87 16.51
C GLU A 157 -53.82 -20.18 16.06
N THR A 158 -54.72 -20.76 16.84
CA THR A 158 -55.32 -22.07 16.54
C THR A 158 -56.84 -22.00 16.51
N VAL A 159 -57.43 -22.73 15.56
CA VAL A 159 -58.87 -22.95 15.41
C VAL A 159 -59.12 -24.44 15.23
N SER A 160 -59.69 -25.07 16.25
CA SER A 160 -60.11 -26.46 16.18
C SER A 160 -61.50 -26.57 15.55
N THR A 161 -61.70 -27.56 14.69
CA THR A 161 -63.01 -27.83 14.05
C THR A 161 -64.11 -28.18 15.05
N TRP A 162 -63.74 -28.67 16.23
CA TRP A 162 -64.66 -28.99 17.34
C TRP A 162 -64.93 -27.83 18.31
N GLY A 163 -64.41 -26.62 18.02
CA GLY A 163 -64.84 -25.40 18.71
C GLY A 163 -63.77 -24.57 19.43
N PRO A 164 -62.71 -25.15 20.05
CA PRO A 164 -61.69 -24.36 20.72
C PRO A 164 -60.96 -23.40 19.76
N ILE A 165 -60.79 -22.16 20.22
CA ILE A 165 -60.00 -21.13 19.54
C ILE A 165 -58.99 -20.58 20.55
N LYS A 166 -57.72 -20.59 20.20
CA LYS A 166 -56.62 -20.07 21.05
C LYS A 166 -55.81 -19.05 20.26
N GLY A 167 -55.53 -17.92 20.88
CA GLY A 167 -54.71 -16.86 20.30
C GLY A 167 -54.26 -15.89 21.40
N GLY A 168 -53.24 -15.09 21.09
CA GLY A 168 -52.62 -14.17 22.04
C GLY A 168 -51.10 -14.20 21.93
N LYS A 169 -50.44 -13.15 22.43
CA LYS A 169 -48.99 -13.11 22.53
C LYS A 169 -48.59 -13.71 23.88
N ASN A 170 -47.93 -14.87 23.87
CA ASN A 170 -47.32 -15.40 25.07
C ASN A 170 -46.14 -14.48 25.45
N GLY A 171 -46.16 -13.92 26.65
CA GLY A 171 -45.08 -13.07 27.15
C GLY A 171 -43.86 -13.90 27.55
N ALA A 172 -42.67 -13.39 27.22
CA ALA A 172 -41.33 -13.75 27.72
C ALA A 172 -40.81 -15.19 27.49
N THR A 173 -41.60 -16.13 26.98
CA THR A 173 -41.18 -17.54 26.70
C THR A 173 -41.15 -17.86 25.20
N ASP A 174 -40.91 -16.86 24.35
CA ASP A 174 -40.81 -17.00 22.88
C ASP A 174 -39.47 -17.64 22.43
N ALA A 175 -38.69 -18.19 23.37
CA ALA A 175 -37.51 -18.99 23.06
C ALA A 175 -37.98 -20.40 22.71
N GLY A 176 -38.49 -20.58 21.49
CA GLY A 176 -38.95 -21.88 21.03
C GLY A 176 -37.91 -22.98 21.23
N VAL A 177 -38.33 -24.07 21.87
CA VAL A 177 -37.47 -25.26 22.12
C VAL A 177 -37.23 -26.02 20.82
N VAL A 178 -38.19 -25.97 19.90
CA VAL A 178 -38.18 -26.71 18.63
C VAL A 178 -37.10 -26.19 17.68
N GLY A 179 -36.20 -27.08 17.25
CA GLY A 179 -35.16 -26.76 16.26
C GLY A 179 -34.05 -25.84 16.78
N ARG A 180 -33.96 -25.64 18.09
CA ARG A 180 -32.92 -24.80 18.72
C ARG A 180 -31.54 -25.41 18.59
N LYS A 181 -31.41 -26.72 18.82
CA LYS A 181 -30.13 -27.45 18.65
C LYS A 181 -29.57 -27.30 17.24
N ALA A 182 -30.42 -27.50 16.22
CA ALA A 182 -30.03 -27.30 14.83
C ALA A 182 -29.58 -25.85 14.54
N LEU A 183 -30.29 -24.85 15.08
CA LEU A 183 -29.91 -23.44 14.93
C LEU A 183 -28.57 -23.12 15.63
N VAL A 184 -28.34 -23.67 16.82
CA VAL A 184 -27.07 -23.47 17.55
C VAL A 184 -25.90 -24.05 16.76
N GLU A 185 -26.04 -25.25 16.19
CA GLU A 185 -24.99 -25.84 15.35
C GLU A 185 -24.77 -25.05 14.06
N GLU A 186 -25.84 -24.59 13.40
CA GLU A 186 -25.72 -23.70 12.24
C GLU A 186 -24.97 -22.40 12.60
N LEU A 187 -25.33 -21.76 13.72
CA LEU A 187 -24.66 -20.55 14.17
C LEU A 187 -23.19 -20.80 14.53
N LYS A 188 -22.87 -21.92 15.19
CA LYS A 188 -21.47 -22.29 15.48
C LYS A 188 -20.64 -22.46 14.20
N THR A 189 -21.18 -23.14 13.20
CA THR A 189 -20.49 -23.31 11.91
C THR A 189 -20.24 -21.96 11.24
N LYS A 190 -21.27 -21.11 11.18
CA LYS A 190 -21.14 -19.74 10.65
C LYS A 190 -20.12 -18.90 11.42
N THR A 191 -20.12 -18.94 12.75
CA THR A 191 -19.14 -18.22 13.57
C THR A 191 -17.72 -18.72 13.31
N ASN A 192 -17.51 -20.02 13.18
CA ASN A 192 -16.20 -20.59 12.88
C ASN A 192 -15.70 -20.17 11.49
N ASP A 193 -16.57 -20.18 10.49
CA ASP A 193 -16.22 -19.77 9.13
C ASP A 193 -15.89 -18.27 9.07
N ILE A 194 -16.68 -17.42 9.73
CA ILE A 194 -16.40 -15.99 9.85
C ILE A 194 -15.08 -15.75 10.59
N SER A 195 -14.80 -16.50 11.65
CA SER A 195 -13.53 -16.40 12.39
C SER A 195 -12.33 -16.74 11.52
N LYS A 196 -12.42 -17.76 10.67
CA LYS A 196 -11.36 -18.12 9.72
C LYS A 196 -11.14 -17.05 8.65
N GLN A 197 -12.22 -16.48 8.13
CA GLN A 197 -12.14 -15.37 7.17
C GLN A 197 -11.49 -14.14 7.79
N LEU A 198 -11.86 -13.81 9.04
CA LEU A 198 -11.26 -12.69 9.77
C LEU A 198 -9.75 -12.89 9.95
N GLN A 199 -9.33 -14.08 10.39
CA GLN A 199 -7.91 -14.39 10.56
C GLN A 199 -7.11 -14.30 9.25
N ALA A 200 -7.71 -14.72 8.13
CA ALA A 200 -7.08 -14.61 6.81
C ALA A 200 -6.93 -13.15 6.36
N GLU A 201 -7.96 -12.32 6.57
CA GLU A 201 -7.90 -10.89 6.24
C GLU A 201 -6.95 -10.13 7.16
N ASP A 202 -6.86 -10.46 8.45
CA ASP A 202 -5.88 -9.88 9.38
C ASP A 202 -4.44 -10.17 8.93
N SER A 203 -4.16 -11.41 8.53
CA SER A 203 -2.85 -11.79 7.98
C SER A 203 -2.53 -11.01 6.71
N ARG A 204 -3.51 -10.88 5.81
CA ARG A 204 -3.35 -10.14 4.55
C ARG A 204 -3.13 -8.65 4.80
N HIS A 205 -3.82 -8.08 5.78
CA HIS A 205 -3.65 -6.69 6.17
C HIS A 205 -2.24 -6.44 6.72
N GLU A 206 -1.73 -7.32 7.59
CA GLU A 206 -0.38 -7.17 8.14
C GLU A 206 0.71 -7.32 7.05
N ASP A 207 0.54 -8.24 6.10
CA ASP A 207 1.43 -8.37 4.94
C ASP A 207 1.42 -7.11 4.06
N LEU A 208 0.24 -6.54 3.82
CA LEU A 208 0.10 -5.33 3.00
C LEU A 208 0.71 -4.11 3.70
N LYS A 209 0.50 -3.99 5.01
CA LYS A 209 1.10 -2.95 5.85
C LYS A 209 2.62 -3.04 5.85
N ASN A 210 3.19 -4.25 5.94
CA ASN A 210 4.64 -4.45 5.85
C ASN A 210 5.20 -4.06 4.48
N LYS A 211 4.52 -4.41 3.39
CA LYS A 211 4.90 -3.98 2.03
C LYS A 211 4.84 -2.47 1.86
N TYR A 212 3.78 -1.84 2.35
CA TYR A 212 3.62 -0.39 2.33
C TYR A 212 4.75 0.30 3.09
N GLN A 213 5.11 -0.20 4.28
CA GLN A 213 6.21 0.33 5.07
C GLN A 213 7.55 0.22 4.32
N GLN A 214 7.81 -0.90 3.65
CA GLN A 214 9.01 -1.09 2.82
C GLN A 214 9.04 -0.13 1.63
N GLU A 215 7.90 0.10 0.96
CA GLU A 215 7.81 1.08 -0.12
C GLU A 215 8.07 2.51 0.37
N CYS A 216 7.50 2.91 1.51
CA CYS A 216 7.79 4.21 2.10
C CYS A 216 9.27 4.38 2.46
N GLU A 217 9.91 3.35 3.01
CA GLU A 217 11.35 3.39 3.31
C GLU A 217 12.20 3.50 2.03
N ALA A 218 11.82 2.78 0.97
CA ALA A 218 12.46 2.87 -0.33
C ALA A 218 12.29 4.26 -0.96
N GLU A 219 11.09 4.85 -0.86
CA GLU A 219 10.81 6.20 -1.36
C GLU A 219 11.65 7.26 -0.64
N VAL A 220 11.77 7.16 0.69
CA VAL A 220 12.61 8.06 1.48
C VAL A 220 14.08 7.93 1.10
N ALA A 221 14.57 6.70 0.91
CA ALA A 221 15.93 6.45 0.44
C ALA A 221 16.18 7.05 -0.96
N MET A 222 15.25 6.82 -1.89
CA MET A 222 15.35 7.34 -3.25
C MET A 222 15.29 8.88 -3.29
N SER A 223 14.45 9.50 -2.45
CA SER A 223 14.40 10.96 -2.29
C SER A 223 15.72 11.54 -1.78
N LYS A 224 16.38 10.84 -0.85
CA LYS A 224 17.72 11.23 -0.36
C LYS A 224 18.75 11.14 -1.48
N ASP A 225 18.74 10.05 -2.25
CA ASP A 225 19.66 9.86 -3.37
C ASP A 225 19.47 10.95 -4.44
N ILE A 226 18.22 11.28 -4.80
CA ILE A 226 17.91 12.38 -5.72
C ILE A 226 18.53 13.68 -5.22
N LYS A 227 18.32 14.06 -3.95
CA LYS A 227 18.92 15.28 -3.38
C LYS A 227 20.44 15.28 -3.43
N THR A 228 21.08 14.13 -3.21
CA THR A 228 22.56 14.04 -3.32
C THR A 228 23.03 14.22 -4.77
N VAL A 229 22.30 13.69 -5.75
CA VAL A 229 22.63 13.84 -7.16
C VAL A 229 22.41 15.29 -7.61
N GLU A 230 21.32 15.92 -7.17
CA GLU A 230 21.04 17.34 -7.45
C GLU A 230 22.13 18.26 -6.88
N SER A 231 22.58 18.00 -5.64
CA SER A 231 23.70 18.76 -5.05
C SER A 231 24.97 18.61 -5.86
N LYS A 232 25.32 17.38 -6.27
CA LYS A 232 26.50 17.13 -7.11
C LYS A 232 26.38 17.80 -8.47
N LEU A 233 25.20 17.80 -9.07
CA LEU A 233 24.94 18.46 -10.35
C LEU A 233 25.17 19.96 -10.23
N SER A 234 24.60 20.59 -9.20
CA SER A 234 24.82 22.01 -8.89
C SER A 234 26.31 22.34 -8.70
N ASP A 235 27.05 21.51 -7.95
CA ASP A 235 28.49 21.69 -7.77
C ASP A 235 29.26 21.57 -9.10
N LEU A 236 28.90 20.62 -9.96
CA LEU A 236 29.49 20.47 -11.30
C LEU A 236 29.16 21.66 -12.21
N GLU A 237 27.94 22.20 -12.15
CA GLU A 237 27.54 23.37 -12.93
C GLU A 237 28.34 24.62 -12.53
N ILE A 238 28.58 24.81 -11.23
CA ILE A 238 29.44 25.89 -10.72
C ILE A 238 30.88 25.71 -11.22
N GLN A 239 31.44 24.49 -11.15
CA GLN A 239 32.78 24.20 -11.65
C GLN A 239 32.90 24.44 -13.16
N LEU A 240 31.90 24.01 -13.94
CA LEU A 240 31.85 24.28 -15.38
C LEU A 240 31.81 25.78 -15.67
N ALA A 241 31.01 26.55 -14.94
CA ALA A 241 30.94 28.00 -15.11
C ALA A 241 32.28 28.68 -14.79
N GLN A 242 32.97 28.23 -13.74
CA GLN A 242 34.31 28.71 -13.38
C GLN A 242 35.35 28.40 -14.48
N LEU A 243 35.39 27.15 -14.94
CA LEU A 243 36.28 26.73 -16.03
C LEU A 243 36.01 27.50 -17.33
N HIS A 244 34.74 27.74 -17.66
CA HIS A 244 34.38 28.57 -18.82
C HIS A 244 34.85 30.03 -18.66
N PHE A 245 34.73 30.60 -17.46
CA PHE A 245 35.22 31.95 -17.18
C PHE A 245 36.75 32.04 -17.30
N GLU A 246 37.48 31.08 -16.71
CA GLU A 246 38.94 31.00 -16.80
C GLU A 246 39.40 30.81 -18.24
N SER A 247 38.77 29.89 -18.99
CA SER A 247 39.06 29.67 -20.41
C SER A 247 38.85 30.94 -21.22
N ARG A 248 37.75 31.68 -21.00
CA ARG A 248 37.50 32.95 -21.68
C ARG A 248 38.55 33.99 -21.37
N LYS A 249 38.94 34.12 -20.09
CA LYS A 249 40.00 35.04 -19.66
C LYS A 249 41.34 34.71 -20.31
N GLU A 250 41.69 33.43 -20.42
CA GLU A 250 42.92 33.00 -21.10
C GLU A 250 42.87 33.28 -22.60
N VAL A 251 41.72 33.07 -23.26
CA VAL A 251 41.54 33.44 -24.67
C VAL A 251 41.73 34.95 -24.87
N GLU A 252 41.12 35.79 -24.03
CA GLU A 252 41.28 37.25 -24.09
C GLU A 252 42.73 37.68 -23.82
N SER A 253 43.41 37.05 -22.86
CA SER A 253 44.83 37.28 -22.57
C SER A 253 45.70 36.93 -23.77
N ARG A 254 45.46 35.76 -24.40
CA ARG A 254 46.16 35.31 -25.59
C ARG A 254 45.96 36.27 -26.76
N GLU A 255 44.74 36.76 -26.97
CA GLU A 255 44.46 37.74 -28.02
C GLU A 255 45.19 39.07 -27.82
N ARG A 256 45.32 39.54 -26.57
CA ARG A 256 46.13 40.73 -26.25
C ARG A 256 47.60 40.51 -26.57
N LEU A 257 48.16 39.39 -26.11
CA LEU A 257 49.56 39.04 -26.38
C LEU A 257 49.85 38.89 -27.88
N LEU A 258 48.90 38.34 -28.65
CA LEU A 258 49.03 38.27 -30.11
C LEU A 258 49.05 39.67 -30.75
N LYS A 259 48.21 40.60 -30.31
CA LYS A 259 48.24 41.99 -30.79
C LYS A 259 49.55 42.69 -30.43
N GLU A 260 50.03 42.53 -29.20
CA GLU A 260 51.34 43.07 -28.78
C GLU A 260 52.50 42.48 -29.59
N ARG A 261 52.46 41.17 -29.84
CA ARG A 261 53.44 40.53 -30.73
C ARG A 261 53.42 41.16 -32.12
N ASP A 262 52.24 41.39 -32.70
CA ASP A 262 52.10 41.94 -34.04
C ASP A 262 52.60 43.40 -34.12
N THR A 263 52.33 44.22 -33.10
CA THR A 263 52.88 45.60 -33.03
C THR A 263 54.39 45.60 -32.87
N HIS A 264 54.95 44.67 -32.09
CA HIS A 264 56.40 44.49 -31.96
C HIS A 264 57.05 44.02 -33.27
N LEU A 265 56.41 43.09 -33.99
CA LEU A 265 56.88 42.65 -35.30
C LEU A 265 56.91 43.80 -36.31
N GLU A 266 55.86 44.62 -36.34
CA GLU A 266 55.79 45.78 -37.23
C GLU A 266 56.84 46.85 -36.84
N SER A 267 56.99 47.13 -35.55
CA SER A 267 58.03 48.03 -35.05
C SER A 267 59.42 47.56 -35.44
N ARG A 268 59.67 46.25 -35.34
CA ARG A 268 60.93 45.62 -35.73
C ARG A 268 61.16 45.73 -37.25
N ARG A 269 60.12 45.56 -38.07
CA ARG A 269 60.17 45.77 -39.53
C ARG A 269 60.56 47.20 -39.87
N VAL A 270 59.89 48.19 -39.29
CA VAL A 270 60.18 49.62 -39.50
C VAL A 270 61.60 49.98 -39.06
N LEU A 271 62.04 49.48 -37.91
CA LEU A 271 63.42 49.69 -37.45
C LEU A 271 64.44 49.05 -38.40
N GLN A 272 64.16 47.85 -38.91
CA GLN A 272 65.02 47.17 -39.87
C GLN A 272 65.11 47.94 -41.19
N GLU A 273 64.01 48.49 -41.69
CA GLU A 273 63.99 49.39 -42.86
C GLU A 273 64.79 50.67 -42.62
N LYS A 274 64.68 51.29 -41.44
CA LYS A 274 65.48 52.45 -41.06
C LYS A 274 66.98 52.12 -40.98
N ILE A 275 67.33 50.96 -40.42
CA ILE A 275 68.73 50.50 -40.39
C ILE A 275 69.24 50.34 -41.83
N GLN A 276 68.44 49.72 -42.70
CA GLN A 276 68.82 49.49 -44.09
C GLN A 276 68.94 50.79 -44.91
N SER A 277 68.16 51.83 -44.60
CA SER A 277 68.27 53.14 -45.27
C SER A 277 69.41 54.00 -44.72
N ILE A 278 69.74 53.90 -43.43
CA ILE A 278 70.84 54.66 -42.81
C ILE A 278 72.20 54.03 -43.11
N ALA A 279 72.28 52.69 -43.22
CA ALA A 279 73.52 51.96 -43.51
C ALA A 279 74.32 52.53 -44.69
N PRO A 280 73.74 52.78 -45.89
CA PRO A 280 74.49 53.36 -47.01
C PRO A 280 74.96 54.78 -46.72
N SER A 281 74.12 55.65 -46.14
CA SER A 281 74.52 57.00 -45.75
C SER A 281 75.65 57.01 -44.73
N LEU A 282 75.68 56.02 -43.83
CA LEU A 282 76.73 55.87 -42.82
C LEU A 282 78.04 55.38 -43.46
N GLU A 283 77.99 54.49 -44.46
CA GLU A 283 79.15 54.10 -45.26
C GLU A 283 79.68 55.25 -46.14
N GLU A 284 78.79 56.05 -46.74
CA GLU A 284 79.17 57.28 -47.44
C GLU A 284 79.82 58.30 -46.51
N LEU A 285 79.27 58.51 -45.31
CA LEU A 285 79.85 59.43 -44.32
C LEU A 285 81.23 58.94 -43.86
N LYS A 286 81.39 57.63 -43.63
CA LYS A 286 82.70 57.03 -43.31
C LYS A 286 83.71 57.23 -44.43
N LYS A 287 83.31 57.02 -45.68
CA LYS A 287 84.17 57.23 -46.85
C LYS A 287 84.56 58.70 -47.00
N SER A 288 83.60 59.60 -46.85
CA SER A 288 83.83 61.05 -46.85
C SER A 288 84.79 61.46 -45.73
N ARG A 289 84.58 60.95 -44.50
CA ARG A 289 85.49 61.16 -43.37
C ARG A 289 86.90 60.66 -43.66
N ALA A 290 87.06 59.46 -44.23
CA ALA A 290 88.37 58.95 -44.60
C ALA A 290 89.06 59.81 -45.68
N GLN A 291 88.30 60.38 -46.61
CA GLN A 291 88.82 61.32 -47.62
C GLN A 291 89.25 62.64 -46.99
N THR A 292 88.46 63.21 -46.09
CA THR A 292 88.85 64.44 -45.38
C THR A 292 90.02 64.21 -44.44
N ASP A 293 90.09 63.10 -43.72
CA ASP A 293 91.23 62.75 -42.87
C ASP A 293 92.52 62.59 -43.71
N ALA A 294 92.43 61.98 -44.90
CA ALA A 294 93.55 61.88 -45.84
C ALA A 294 94.00 63.25 -46.40
N ALA A 295 93.05 64.09 -46.80
CA ALA A 295 93.34 65.46 -47.26
C ALA A 295 93.95 66.32 -46.15
N LEU A 296 93.50 66.15 -44.91
CA LEU A 296 94.03 66.86 -43.75
C LEU A 296 95.47 66.43 -43.44
N LEU A 297 95.79 65.15 -43.62
CA LEU A 297 97.17 64.64 -43.55
C LEU A 297 98.06 65.24 -44.65
N GLU A 298 97.56 65.32 -45.88
CA GLU A 298 98.26 65.92 -47.02
C GLU A 298 98.56 67.41 -46.77
N VAL A 299 97.55 68.19 -46.39
CA VAL A 299 97.71 69.61 -46.02
C VAL A 299 98.66 69.77 -44.82
N SER A 300 98.59 68.89 -43.82
CA SER A 300 99.53 68.93 -42.69
C SER A 300 100.97 68.69 -43.15
N ASN A 301 101.20 67.76 -44.08
CA ASN A 301 102.52 67.51 -44.67
C ASN A 301 103.00 68.70 -45.50
N GLU A 302 102.14 69.29 -46.34
CA GLU A 302 102.46 70.50 -47.10
C GLU A 302 102.80 71.67 -46.19
N LEU A 303 102.09 71.83 -45.08
CA LEU A 303 102.33 72.87 -44.10
C LEU A 303 103.66 72.65 -43.37
N GLN A 304 104.00 71.41 -43.02
CA GLN A 304 105.31 71.05 -42.47
C GLN A 304 106.45 71.27 -43.48
N GLU A 305 106.23 70.98 -44.77
CA GLU A 305 107.17 71.31 -45.85
C GLU A 305 107.35 72.82 -46.03
N LEU A 306 106.26 73.59 -45.95
CA LEU A 306 106.31 75.05 -46.02
C LEU A 306 107.00 75.65 -44.79
N GLU A 307 106.76 75.12 -43.59
CA GLU A 307 107.44 75.52 -42.36
C GLU A 307 108.94 75.24 -42.45
N THR A 308 109.34 74.03 -42.87
CA THR A 308 110.76 73.69 -43.08
C THR A 308 111.41 74.55 -44.17
N ARG A 309 110.69 74.90 -45.24
CA ARG A 309 111.17 75.87 -46.25
C ARG A 309 111.27 77.28 -45.71
N LEU A 310 110.33 77.71 -44.87
CA LEU A 310 110.34 79.03 -44.23
C LEU A 310 111.52 79.13 -43.27
N ASP A 311 111.74 78.10 -42.45
CA ASP A 311 112.87 78.03 -41.52
C ASP A 311 114.20 77.94 -42.27
N GLY A 312 114.27 77.17 -43.36
CA GLY A 312 115.42 77.18 -44.27
C GLY A 312 115.69 78.56 -44.86
N SER A 313 114.65 79.26 -45.34
CA SER A 313 114.79 80.62 -45.87
C SER A 313 115.18 81.62 -44.79
N ARG A 314 114.64 81.50 -43.56
CA ARG A 314 115.04 82.30 -42.40
C ARG A 314 116.49 82.06 -42.02
N ALA A 315 116.96 80.82 -42.08
CA ALA A 315 118.36 80.46 -41.85
C ALA A 315 119.27 81.09 -42.92
N VAL A 316 118.88 81.07 -44.20
CA VAL A 316 119.62 81.74 -45.29
C VAL A 316 119.63 83.26 -45.12
N VAL A 317 118.51 83.86 -44.70
CA VAL A 317 118.44 85.30 -44.42
C VAL A 317 119.29 85.66 -43.21
N GLN A 318 119.29 84.84 -42.15
CA GLN A 318 120.18 85.04 -41.01
C GLN A 318 121.65 84.89 -41.41
N ASP A 319 122.03 83.85 -42.15
CA ASP A 319 123.40 83.63 -42.65
C ASP A 319 123.86 84.79 -43.54
N SER A 320 122.99 85.26 -44.45
CA SER A 320 123.25 86.45 -45.28
C SER A 320 123.39 87.72 -44.43
N ARG A 321 122.62 87.85 -43.34
CA ARG A 321 122.69 88.98 -42.42
C ARG A 321 123.94 88.93 -41.55
N VAL A 322 124.37 87.75 -41.12
CA VAL A 322 125.65 87.51 -40.42
C VAL A 322 126.81 87.84 -41.36
N LYS A 323 126.82 87.33 -42.59
CA LYS A 323 127.82 87.71 -43.62
C LYS A 323 127.84 89.21 -43.91
N LEU A 324 126.69 89.89 -43.90
CA LEU A 324 126.62 91.34 -44.11
C LEU A 324 127.13 92.12 -42.88
N VAL A 325 126.97 91.57 -41.67
CA VAL A 325 127.59 92.10 -40.44
C VAL A 325 129.09 91.85 -40.43
N ASP A 326 129.54 90.66 -40.86
CA ASP A 326 130.96 90.31 -40.96
C ASP A 326 131.67 91.19 -42.00
N LEU A 327 131.09 91.36 -43.19
CA LEU A 327 131.61 92.27 -44.23
C LEU A 327 131.61 93.74 -43.77
N LYS A 328 130.59 94.18 -43.03
CA LYS A 328 130.58 95.53 -42.41
C LYS A 328 131.62 95.68 -41.29
N SER A 329 131.99 94.59 -40.63
CA SER A 329 133.01 94.59 -39.59
C SER A 329 134.43 94.55 -40.18
N GLU A 330 134.62 93.85 -41.31
CA GLU A 330 135.86 93.87 -42.09
C GLU A 330 136.08 95.25 -42.75
N GLU A 331 135.02 95.89 -43.25
CA GLU A 331 135.09 97.25 -43.80
C GLU A 331 135.51 98.28 -42.71
N ARG A 332 135.05 98.11 -41.47
CA ARG A 332 135.47 98.94 -40.33
C ARG A 332 136.88 98.68 -39.83
N HIS A 333 137.47 97.53 -40.14
CA HIS A 333 138.86 97.24 -39.78
C HIS A 333 139.88 97.70 -40.83
N LEU A 334 139.42 98.22 -41.97
CA LEU A 334 140.25 98.71 -43.09
C LEU A 334 140.17 100.24 -43.29
N GLN A 335 139.54 100.99 -42.37
CA GLN A 335 139.58 102.46 -42.29
C GLN A 335 140.21 102.91 -40.98
#